data_AF-A0A809SFE5-F1
#
_entry.id   AF-A0A809SFE5-F1
#
_cell.length_a   1.000
_cell.length_b   1.000
_cell.length_c   1.000
_cell.angle_alpha   90.00
_cell.angle_beta   90.00
_cell.angle_gamma   90.00
#
_symmetry.space_group_name_H-M   'P 1'
#
loop_
_entity.id
_entity.type
_entity.pdbx_description
1 polymer ?
#
loop_
_entity_poly.entity_id
_entity_poly.type
_entity_poly.pdbx_seq_one_letter_code
_entity_poly.pdbx_strand_id
1 'polypeptide(L)'
;MGDWFPALVGMLSVFGASVLVSYAVMKYARPRPKAAMPPRESVVRIKTPDGIWRTRLASAGAETWWIHAPLNSDFYVPFSVGETLTLEVSSPEGVILFKSPVLARRSEDHTFEVSAPKDARGLERREHPRLTGLERSCVRVDRCRGRIVDISRNGAKLLAALEARRGQRVMVELPEQDGPVAAWVLETQQAVVEGSLGTEIRVRFEEPIFVTPLKKHSTSA
;
A
#
# COMPACT_ATOMS: atom_id res chain seq x y z
N MET A 1 -39.05 -35.21 34.23
CA MET A 1 -38.07 -34.66 33.27
C MET A 1 -38.56 -33.28 32.90
N GLY A 2 -37.79 -32.25 33.25
CA GLY A 2 -38.31 -30.89 33.41
C GLY A 2 -38.40 -30.08 32.12
N ASP A 3 -39.35 -29.15 32.09
CA ASP A 3 -39.69 -28.20 31.02
C ASP A 3 -38.54 -27.26 30.58
N TRP A 4 -37.34 -27.42 31.14
CA TRP A 4 -36.15 -26.63 30.82
C TRP A 4 -35.47 -27.07 29.51
N PHE A 5 -35.67 -28.31 29.07
CA PHE A 5 -35.05 -28.84 27.85
C PHE A 5 -35.55 -28.15 26.56
N PRO A 6 -36.87 -27.99 26.32
CA PRO A 6 -37.36 -27.25 25.15
C PRO A 6 -36.99 -25.77 25.20
N ALA A 7 -36.92 -25.15 26.39
CA ALA A 7 -36.47 -23.77 26.55
C ALA A 7 -34.99 -23.60 26.16
N LEU A 8 -34.12 -24.54 26.55
CA LEU A 8 -32.71 -24.56 26.19
C LEU A 8 -32.50 -24.70 24.68
N VAL A 9 -33.26 -25.60 24.03
CA VAL A 9 -33.22 -25.81 22.57
C VAL A 9 -33.71 -24.56 21.82
N GLY A 10 -34.78 -23.92 22.31
CA GLY A 10 -35.26 -22.64 21.79
C GLY A 10 -34.21 -21.53 21.91
N MET A 11 -33.51 -21.44 23.04
CA MET A 11 -32.50 -20.40 23.26
C MET A 11 -31.25 -20.60 22.38
N LEU A 12 -30.78 -21.85 22.24
CA LEU A 12 -29.64 -22.19 21.39
C LEU A 12 -29.93 -21.98 19.90
N SER A 13 -31.15 -22.29 19.45
CA SER A 13 -31.56 -22.08 18.05
C SER A 13 -31.65 -20.60 17.69
N VAL A 14 -32.20 -19.76 18.58
CA VAL A 14 -32.22 -18.30 18.40
C VAL A 14 -30.81 -17.72 18.39
N PHE A 15 -29.92 -18.20 19.28
CA PHE A 15 -28.53 -17.77 19.30
C PHE A 15 -27.77 -18.18 18.04
N GLY A 16 -27.93 -19.44 17.59
CA GLY A 16 -27.32 -19.91 16.35
C GLY A 16 -27.79 -19.12 15.13
N ALA A 17 -29.08 -18.83 15.05
CA ALA A 17 -29.65 -18.01 13.98
C ALA A 17 -29.11 -16.57 14.01
N SER A 18 -28.99 -15.94 15.18
CA SER A 18 -28.48 -14.57 15.29
C SER A 18 -27.00 -14.45 14.89
N VAL A 19 -26.18 -15.45 15.24
CA VAL A 19 -24.77 -15.52 14.83
C VAL A 19 -24.64 -15.72 13.32
N LEU A 20 -25.45 -16.61 12.73
CA LEU A 20 -25.46 -16.83 11.28
C LEU A 20 -25.91 -15.59 10.51
N VAL A 21 -26.96 -14.92 10.96
CA VAL A 21 -27.44 -13.66 10.35
C VAL A 21 -26.38 -12.56 10.51
N SER A 22 -25.77 -12.41 11.68
CA SER A 22 -24.70 -11.43 11.91
C SER A 22 -23.48 -11.70 11.02
N TYR A 23 -23.07 -12.97 10.88
CA TYR A 23 -22.00 -13.37 9.98
C TYR A 23 -22.33 -13.07 8.52
N ALA A 24 -23.56 -13.38 8.09
CA ALA A 24 -24.04 -13.08 6.74
C ALA A 24 -24.06 -11.57 6.48
N VAL A 25 -24.58 -10.77 7.41
CA VAL A 25 -24.58 -9.30 7.32
C VAL A 25 -23.14 -8.76 7.26
N MET A 26 -22.22 -9.25 8.09
CA MET A 26 -20.82 -8.83 8.01
C MET A 26 -20.13 -9.22 6.70
N LYS A 27 -20.47 -10.39 6.14
CA LYS A 27 -19.85 -10.90 4.90
C LYS A 27 -20.42 -10.26 3.64
N TYR A 28 -21.73 -10.00 3.63
CA TYR A 28 -22.47 -9.60 2.43
C TYR A 28 -23.01 -8.16 2.47
N ALA A 29 -23.30 -7.61 3.65
CA ALA A 29 -23.90 -6.28 3.77
C ALA A 29 -22.90 -5.17 4.11
N ARG A 30 -21.61 -5.48 4.33
CA ARG A 30 -20.58 -4.42 4.38
C ARG A 30 -20.53 -3.74 3.01
N PRO A 31 -20.89 -2.44 2.90
CA PRO A 31 -20.76 -1.71 1.65
C PRO A 31 -19.28 -1.71 1.32
N ARG A 32 -18.93 -2.45 0.27
CA ARG A 32 -17.55 -2.52 -0.20
C ARG A 32 -17.25 -1.16 -0.83
N PRO A 33 -16.27 -0.40 -0.31
CA PRO A 33 -15.94 0.88 -0.91
C PRO A 33 -15.63 0.65 -2.38
N LYS A 34 -16.35 1.36 -3.27
CA LYS A 34 -15.96 1.43 -4.67
C LYS A 34 -14.56 2.03 -4.66
N ALA A 35 -13.57 1.28 -5.16
CA ALA A 35 -12.21 1.77 -5.17
C ALA A 35 -12.18 3.15 -5.84
N ALA A 36 -11.77 4.16 -5.08
CA ALA A 36 -11.61 5.51 -5.61
C ALA A 36 -10.70 5.48 -6.85
N MET A 37 -11.03 6.31 -7.84
CA MET A 37 -10.27 6.36 -9.08
C MET A 37 -8.81 6.73 -8.76
N PRO A 38 -7.83 5.94 -9.22
CA PRO A 38 -6.43 6.21 -8.89
C PRO A 38 -6.00 7.56 -9.48
N PRO A 39 -5.23 8.36 -8.74
CA PRO A 39 -4.70 9.61 -9.26
C PRO A 39 -3.74 9.36 -10.43
N ARG A 40 -3.54 10.36 -11.29
CA ARG A 40 -2.49 10.31 -12.32
C ARG A 40 -1.11 10.04 -11.69
N GLU A 41 -0.21 9.46 -12.46
CA GLU A 41 1.13 9.03 -12.02
C GLU A 41 1.14 7.94 -10.93
N SER A 42 -0.02 7.36 -10.59
CA SER A 42 -0.09 6.22 -9.67
C SER A 42 0.80 5.09 -10.15
N VAL A 43 1.52 4.48 -9.20
CA VAL A 43 2.42 3.35 -9.51
C VAL A 43 1.61 2.15 -9.94
N VAL A 44 1.94 1.63 -11.13
CA VAL A 44 1.37 0.43 -11.73
C VAL A 44 2.44 -0.67 -11.74
N ARG A 45 2.09 -1.85 -11.25
CA ARG A 45 2.88 -3.07 -11.44
C ARG A 45 2.17 -3.97 -12.43
N ILE A 46 2.88 -4.32 -13.49
CA ILE A 46 2.41 -5.23 -14.54
C ILE A 46 3.05 -6.58 -14.26
N LYS A 47 2.23 -7.62 -14.11
CA LYS A 47 2.70 -9.00 -13.92
C LYS A 47 2.37 -9.79 -15.18
N THR A 48 3.40 -10.27 -15.83
CA THR A 48 3.34 -11.20 -16.96
C THR A 48 4.07 -12.50 -16.57
N PRO A 49 3.94 -13.59 -17.36
CA PRO A 49 4.76 -14.77 -17.17
C PRO A 49 6.26 -14.48 -17.24
N ASP A 50 6.67 -13.50 -18.06
CA ASP A 50 8.07 -13.13 -18.27
C ASP A 50 8.66 -12.27 -17.14
N GLY A 51 7.82 -11.69 -16.28
CA GLY A 51 8.32 -10.91 -15.15
C GLY A 51 7.33 -9.91 -14.56
N ILE A 52 7.87 -9.05 -13.70
CA ILE A 52 7.13 -7.98 -13.03
C ILE A 52 7.75 -6.64 -13.40
N TRP A 53 6.97 -5.80 -14.06
CA TRP A 53 7.38 -4.47 -14.50
C TRP A 53 6.74 -3.40 -13.63
N ARG A 54 7.45 -2.29 -13.41
CA ARG A 54 6.94 -1.11 -12.70
C ARG A 54 6.84 0.05 -13.69
N THR A 55 5.70 0.72 -13.68
CA THR A 55 5.41 1.90 -14.51
C THR A 55 4.41 2.80 -13.81
N ARG A 56 3.84 3.77 -14.52
CA ARG A 56 2.88 4.74 -14.01
C ARG A 56 1.62 4.81 -14.87
N LEU A 57 0.56 5.23 -14.21
CA LEU A 57 -0.74 5.50 -14.81
C LEU A 57 -0.72 6.88 -15.48
N ALA A 58 -0.86 6.93 -16.80
CA ALA A 58 -0.96 8.18 -17.55
C ALA A 58 -2.34 8.85 -17.35
N SER A 59 -3.41 8.05 -17.48
CA SER A 59 -4.77 8.51 -17.20
C SER A 59 -5.70 7.36 -16.83
N ALA A 60 -6.72 7.66 -16.01
CA ALA A 60 -7.82 6.75 -15.70
C ALA A 60 -9.15 7.41 -16.08
N GLY A 61 -9.89 6.75 -16.97
CA GLY A 61 -11.30 7.02 -17.25
C GLY A 61 -12.23 5.96 -16.67
N ALA A 62 -13.53 6.12 -16.89
CA ALA A 62 -14.54 5.17 -16.43
C ALA A 62 -14.48 3.82 -17.16
N GLU A 63 -14.16 3.85 -18.46
CA GLU A 63 -14.17 2.66 -19.33
C GLU A 63 -12.76 2.17 -19.70
N THR A 64 -11.80 3.08 -19.85
CA THR A 64 -10.43 2.74 -20.26
C THR A 64 -9.38 3.56 -19.52
N TRP A 65 -8.24 2.91 -19.26
CA TRP A 65 -7.08 3.49 -18.59
C TRP A 65 -5.87 3.44 -19.52
N TRP A 66 -5.06 4.50 -19.50
CA TRP A 66 -3.81 4.59 -20.23
C TRP A 66 -2.62 4.46 -19.28
N ILE A 67 -1.70 3.57 -19.62
CA ILE A 67 -0.54 3.21 -18.79
C ILE A 67 0.72 3.42 -19.61
N HIS A 68 1.77 3.99 -19.02
CA HIS A 68 3.07 4.11 -19.69
C HIS A 68 3.70 2.73 -19.90
N ALA A 69 4.28 2.48 -21.05
CA ALA A 69 5.08 1.28 -21.28
C ALA A 69 6.30 1.30 -20.34
N PRO A 70 6.58 0.20 -19.60
CA PRO A 70 7.74 0.12 -18.74
C PRO A 70 9.03 0.06 -19.57
N LEU A 71 10.13 0.49 -18.99
CA LEU A 71 11.46 0.40 -19.58
C LEU A 71 12.20 -0.84 -19.06
N ASN A 72 12.92 -1.49 -19.97
CA ASN A 72 13.91 -2.52 -19.68
C ASN A 72 15.19 -2.19 -20.45
N SER A 73 16.27 -1.89 -19.73
CA SER A 73 17.57 -1.52 -20.33
C SER A 73 17.41 -0.42 -21.40
N ASP A 74 16.67 0.64 -21.07
CA ASP A 74 16.32 1.77 -21.94
C ASP A 74 15.42 1.49 -23.14
N PHE A 75 14.91 0.26 -23.29
CA PHE A 75 13.91 -0.09 -24.29
C PHE A 75 12.51 -0.25 -23.66
N TYR A 76 11.49 0.28 -24.33
CA TYR A 76 10.11 0.04 -23.92
C TYR A 76 9.72 -1.42 -24.11
N VAL A 77 9.15 -2.03 -23.07
CA VAL A 77 8.64 -3.40 -23.14
C VAL A 77 7.43 -3.44 -24.08
N PRO A 78 7.47 -4.25 -25.16
CA PRO A 78 6.45 -4.24 -26.17
C PRO A 78 5.32 -5.21 -25.82
N PHE A 79 4.34 -4.78 -25.02
CA PHE A 79 3.11 -5.55 -24.86
C PHE A 79 2.31 -5.54 -26.17
N SER A 80 1.74 -6.68 -26.55
CA SER A 80 0.99 -6.80 -27.81
C SER A 80 -0.48 -6.43 -27.62
N VAL A 81 -1.12 -5.87 -28.64
CA VAL A 81 -2.58 -5.66 -28.62
C VAL A 81 -3.27 -7.03 -28.53
N GLY A 82 -4.22 -7.17 -27.62
CA GLY A 82 -4.88 -8.43 -27.25
C GLY A 82 -4.20 -9.23 -26.13
N GLU A 83 -2.96 -8.89 -25.77
CA GLU A 83 -2.24 -9.54 -24.66
C GLU A 83 -2.92 -9.23 -23.32
N THR A 84 -3.21 -10.26 -22.52
CA THR A 84 -3.85 -10.09 -21.21
C THR A 84 -2.80 -9.88 -20.12
N LEU A 85 -2.84 -8.73 -19.48
CA LEU A 85 -1.93 -8.33 -18.41
C LEU A 85 -2.61 -8.43 -17.05
N THR A 86 -1.85 -8.81 -16.01
CA THR A 86 -2.29 -8.65 -14.62
C THR A 86 -1.74 -7.34 -14.08
N LEU A 87 -2.64 -6.41 -13.73
CA LEU A 87 -2.31 -5.05 -13.33
C LEU A 87 -2.59 -4.84 -11.86
N GLU A 88 -1.64 -4.22 -11.17
CA GLU A 88 -1.72 -3.84 -9.78
C GLU A 88 -1.46 -2.33 -9.68
N VAL A 89 -2.51 -1.55 -9.45
CA VAL A 89 -2.46 -0.08 -9.43
C VAL A 89 -2.62 0.43 -8.01
N SER A 90 -1.70 1.30 -7.58
CA SER A 90 -1.78 1.93 -6.26
C SER A 90 -2.89 2.97 -6.24
N SER A 91 -3.75 2.96 -5.23
CA SER A 91 -4.79 3.96 -5.01
C SER A 91 -4.75 4.47 -3.55
N PRO A 92 -5.41 5.60 -3.23
CA PRO A 92 -5.49 6.09 -1.85
C PRO A 92 -6.13 5.10 -0.88
N GLU A 93 -7.06 4.27 -1.38
CA GLU A 93 -7.81 3.26 -0.61
C GLU A 93 -7.17 1.87 -0.63
N GLY A 94 -5.94 1.75 -1.18
CA GLY A 94 -5.19 0.51 -1.21
C GLY A 94 -4.67 0.18 -2.60
N VAL A 95 -4.91 -1.04 -3.06
CA VAL A 95 -4.36 -1.53 -4.34
C VAL A 95 -5.48 -2.12 -5.18
N ILE A 96 -5.61 -1.66 -6.41
CA ILE A 96 -6.56 -2.19 -7.39
C ILE A 96 -5.86 -3.29 -8.19
N LEU A 97 -6.30 -4.53 -8.03
CA LEU A 97 -5.77 -5.69 -8.77
C LEU A 97 -6.81 -6.20 -9.78
N PHE A 98 -6.44 -6.27 -11.05
CA PHE A 98 -7.31 -6.75 -12.11
C PHE A 98 -6.52 -7.33 -13.28
N LYS A 99 -7.22 -8.07 -14.14
CA LYS A 99 -6.69 -8.55 -15.43
C LYS A 99 -7.38 -7.78 -16.55
N SER A 100 -6.62 -7.37 -17.55
CA SER A 100 -7.17 -6.62 -18.68
C SER A 100 -6.34 -6.86 -19.94
N PRO A 101 -6.96 -7.02 -21.11
CA PRO A 101 -6.24 -7.05 -22.38
C PRO A 101 -5.72 -5.66 -22.73
N VAL A 102 -4.59 -5.61 -23.42
CA VAL A 102 -4.13 -4.39 -24.10
C VAL A 102 -5.07 -4.13 -25.28
N LEU A 103 -5.79 -3.02 -25.24
CA LEU A 103 -6.78 -2.65 -26.27
C LEU A 103 -6.12 -1.90 -27.43
N ALA A 104 -5.18 -1.01 -27.12
CA ALA A 104 -4.51 -0.16 -28.10
C ALA A 104 -3.13 0.25 -27.60
N ARG A 105 -2.30 0.75 -28.51
CA ARG A 105 -0.99 1.35 -28.21
C ARG A 105 -0.87 2.70 -28.89
N ARG A 106 -0.25 3.65 -28.21
CA ARG A 106 0.17 4.94 -28.76
C ARG A 106 1.68 5.03 -28.71
N SER A 107 2.29 5.12 -29.89
CA SER A 107 3.73 5.24 -30.03
C SER A 107 4.26 6.61 -29.61
N GLU A 108 3.46 7.66 -29.80
CA GLU A 108 3.84 9.06 -29.51
C GLU A 108 4.17 9.27 -28.02
N ASP A 109 3.29 8.79 -27.12
CA ASP A 109 3.44 8.96 -25.68
C ASP A 109 4.02 7.71 -24.98
N HIS A 110 4.38 6.69 -25.76
CA HIS A 110 4.77 5.36 -25.27
C HIS A 110 3.78 4.81 -24.22
N THR A 111 2.48 4.88 -24.53
CA THR A 111 1.40 4.39 -23.66
C THR A 111 0.62 3.26 -24.32
N PHE A 112 -0.07 2.49 -23.49
CA PHE A 112 -1.02 1.49 -23.95
C PHE A 112 -2.32 1.58 -23.16
N GLU A 113 -3.41 1.21 -23.81
CA GLU A 113 -4.77 1.27 -23.29
C GLU A 113 -5.20 -0.09 -22.77
N VAL A 114 -5.91 -0.08 -21.64
CA VAL A 114 -6.56 -1.26 -21.07
C VAL A 114 -7.99 -0.94 -20.66
N SER A 115 -8.86 -1.94 -20.60
CA SER A 115 -10.20 -1.75 -20.02
C SER A 115 -10.07 -1.44 -18.54
N ALA A 116 -10.85 -0.45 -18.08
CA ALA A 116 -11.01 -0.14 -16.68
C ALA A 116 -11.62 -1.37 -15.94
N PRO A 117 -11.18 -1.65 -14.71
CA PRO A 117 -11.73 -2.74 -13.93
C PRO A 117 -13.18 -2.44 -13.53
N LYS A 118 -14.13 -3.26 -14.02
CA LYS A 118 -15.54 -3.20 -13.63
C LYS A 118 -15.75 -3.49 -12.14
N ASP A 119 -14.93 -4.40 -11.62
CA ASP A 119 -14.87 -4.77 -10.20
C ASP A 119 -13.49 -4.44 -9.63
N ALA A 120 -13.18 -3.15 -9.52
CA ALA A 120 -11.96 -2.68 -8.88
C ALA A 120 -11.99 -3.06 -7.39
N ARG A 121 -11.37 -4.19 -7.06
CA ARG A 121 -11.19 -4.60 -5.66
C ARG A 121 -10.05 -3.79 -5.08
N GLY A 122 -10.38 -2.81 -4.23
CA GLY A 122 -9.42 -2.23 -3.30
C GLY A 122 -8.97 -3.32 -2.33
N LEU A 123 -7.81 -3.91 -2.57
CA LEU A 123 -7.14 -4.76 -1.59
C LEU A 123 -6.35 -3.83 -0.68
N GLU A 124 -6.91 -3.53 0.50
CA GLU A 124 -6.12 -2.96 1.58
C GLU A 124 -5.17 -4.05 2.08
N ARG A 125 -3.92 -3.99 1.63
CA ARG A 125 -2.86 -4.92 2.07
C ARG A 125 -2.27 -4.52 3.41
N ARG A 126 -2.55 -3.31 3.89
CA ARG A 126 -1.93 -2.79 5.12
C ARG A 126 -2.85 -3.04 6.29
N GLU A 127 -2.34 -3.75 7.27
CA GLU A 127 -3.03 -3.94 8.56
C GLU A 127 -3.17 -2.60 9.31
N HIS A 128 -2.28 -1.63 9.04
CA HIS A 128 -2.27 -0.33 9.70
C HIS A 128 -2.02 0.83 8.73
N PRO A 129 -2.75 1.95 8.87
CA PRO A 129 -2.54 3.14 8.06
C PRO A 129 -1.16 3.76 8.32
N ARG A 130 -0.66 4.51 7.34
CA ARG A 130 0.58 5.28 7.45
C ARG A 130 0.26 6.75 7.71
N LEU A 131 1.00 7.35 8.62
CA LEU A 131 1.09 8.79 8.74
C LEU A 131 2.18 9.29 7.79
N THR A 132 1.85 10.31 7.00
CA THR A 132 2.72 10.98 6.03
C THR A 132 2.87 12.46 6.39
N GLY A 133 3.82 13.17 5.78
CA GLY A 133 4.05 14.61 6.06
C GLY A 133 4.86 14.86 7.32
N LEU A 134 5.69 13.90 7.71
CA LEU A 134 6.52 13.92 8.93
C LEU A 134 7.96 14.37 8.64
N GLU A 135 8.20 15.05 7.52
CA GLU A 135 9.53 15.36 7.00
C GLU A 135 10.37 16.27 7.92
N ARG A 136 9.73 16.89 8.92
CA ARG A 136 10.36 17.69 9.97
C ARG A 136 10.67 16.90 11.24
N SER A 137 10.16 15.68 11.36
CA SER A 137 10.42 14.80 12.49
C SER A 137 11.79 14.15 12.34
N CYS A 138 12.73 14.56 13.19
CA CYS A 138 14.05 13.97 13.27
C CYS A 138 13.96 12.54 13.82
N VAL A 139 14.70 11.61 13.23
CA VAL A 139 14.87 10.24 13.69
C VAL A 139 16.37 9.94 13.76
N ARG A 140 16.77 8.96 14.57
CA ARG A 140 18.11 8.37 14.43
C ARG A 140 18.02 6.91 14.07
N VAL A 141 18.84 6.48 13.12
CA VAL A 141 18.96 5.09 12.69
C VAL A 141 20.40 4.67 12.91
N ASP A 142 20.64 3.72 13.80
CA ASP A 142 21.98 3.32 14.27
C ASP A 142 22.86 4.54 14.60
N ARG A 143 22.29 5.51 15.32
CA ARG A 143 22.90 6.79 15.73
C ARG A 143 23.12 7.80 14.60
N CYS A 144 22.92 7.43 13.33
CA CYS A 144 22.93 8.38 12.21
C CYS A 144 21.64 9.20 12.19
N ARG A 145 21.76 10.50 11.95
CA ARG A 145 20.59 11.39 11.81
C ARG A 145 19.80 11.05 10.55
N GLY A 146 18.49 11.22 10.66
CA GLY A 146 17.56 11.05 9.56
C GLY A 146 16.24 11.78 9.77
N ARG A 147 15.33 11.59 8.83
CA ARG A 147 13.97 12.14 8.82
C ARG A 147 12.95 11.06 8.49
N ILE A 148 11.74 11.22 9.02
CA ILE A 148 10.63 10.32 8.74
C ILE A 148 9.89 10.79 7.49
N VAL A 149 9.79 9.92 6.48
CA VAL A 149 8.97 10.17 5.28
C VAL A 149 7.54 9.70 5.53
N ASP A 150 7.41 8.44 5.95
CA ASP A 150 6.15 7.86 6.43
C ASP A 150 6.39 6.89 7.58
N ILE A 151 5.38 6.70 8.43
CA ILE A 151 5.44 5.74 9.55
C ILE A 151 4.08 5.07 9.75
N SER A 152 4.08 3.79 10.08
CA SER A 152 2.93 3.07 10.60
C SER A 152 3.36 2.23 11.81
N ARG A 153 2.37 1.59 12.45
CA ARG A 153 2.59 0.69 13.58
C ARG A 153 3.66 -0.38 13.33
N ASN A 154 3.77 -0.88 12.10
CA ASN A 154 4.63 -2.03 11.77
C ASN A 154 5.87 -1.66 10.96
N GLY A 155 6.06 -0.39 10.59
CA GLY A 155 7.24 -0.01 9.83
C GLY A 155 7.26 1.47 9.46
N ALA A 156 8.37 1.88 8.85
CA ALA A 156 8.58 3.26 8.45
C ALA A 156 9.35 3.34 7.15
N LYS A 157 9.22 4.49 6.50
CA LYS A 157 10.08 4.95 5.42
C LYS A 157 10.88 6.13 5.95
N LEU A 158 12.20 6.01 5.97
CA LEU A 158 13.12 6.96 6.58
C LEU A 158 14.15 7.42 5.56
N LEU A 159 14.58 8.67 5.67
CA LEU A 159 15.76 9.19 5.00
C LEU A 159 16.88 9.30 6.03
N ALA A 160 18.01 8.64 5.83
CA ALA A 160 19.11 8.65 6.79
C ALA A 160 20.46 8.76 6.10
N ALA A 161 21.42 9.41 6.77
CA ALA A 161 22.84 9.41 6.38
C ALA A 161 23.51 8.09 6.83
N LEU A 162 22.99 6.98 6.33
CA LEU A 162 23.42 5.62 6.66
C LEU A 162 23.44 4.76 5.40
N GLU A 163 24.51 4.01 5.20
CA GLU A 163 24.56 2.94 4.21
C GLU A 163 23.96 1.66 4.81
N ALA A 164 22.65 1.51 4.69
CA ALA A 164 21.95 0.30 5.11
C ALA A 164 21.89 -0.71 3.95
N ARG A 165 21.85 -2.01 4.29
CA ARG A 165 21.59 -3.08 3.31
C ARG A 165 20.25 -3.74 3.58
N ARG A 166 19.58 -4.21 2.51
CA ARG A 166 18.38 -5.04 2.65
C ARG A 166 18.69 -6.28 3.50
N GLY A 167 17.82 -6.56 4.47
CA GLY A 167 17.96 -7.65 5.45
C GLY A 167 18.80 -7.29 6.67
N GLN A 168 19.40 -6.10 6.73
CA GLN A 168 20.11 -5.63 7.92
C GLN A 168 19.12 -5.29 9.04
N ARG A 169 19.49 -5.63 10.28
CA ARG A 169 18.81 -5.17 11.49
C ARG A 169 19.40 -3.83 11.93
N VAL A 170 18.54 -2.86 12.22
CA VAL A 170 18.90 -1.50 12.64
C VAL A 170 18.10 -1.10 13.89
N MET A 171 18.65 -0.16 14.66
CA MET A 171 17.98 0.46 15.80
C MET A 171 17.47 1.85 15.42
N VAL A 172 16.18 2.10 15.62
CA VAL A 172 15.50 3.35 15.23
C VAL A 172 15.03 4.09 16.48
N GLU A 173 15.62 5.25 16.76
CA GLU A 173 15.18 6.16 17.83
C GLU A 173 14.13 7.13 17.28
N LEU A 174 12.88 6.97 17.72
CA LEU A 174 11.74 7.79 17.31
C LEU A 174 11.42 8.84 18.39
N PRO A 175 10.95 10.06 18.02
CA PRO A 175 10.70 11.14 18.98
C PRO A 175 9.68 10.82 20.09
N GLU A 176 8.70 9.97 19.80
CA GLU A 176 7.57 9.67 20.69
C GLU A 176 7.61 8.24 21.26
N GLN A 177 8.77 7.57 21.18
CA GLN A 177 8.93 6.22 21.73
C GLN A 177 9.95 6.22 22.86
N ASP A 178 9.67 5.42 23.89
CA ASP A 178 10.59 5.21 25.00
C ASP A 178 11.72 4.29 24.58
N GLY A 179 12.74 4.89 23.97
CA GLY A 179 13.98 4.22 23.57
C GLY A 179 14.02 3.74 22.10
N PRO A 180 15.15 3.14 21.70
CA PRO A 180 15.36 2.69 20.34
C PRO A 180 14.56 1.42 20.03
N VAL A 181 13.87 1.42 18.89
CA VAL A 181 13.07 0.30 18.38
C VAL A 181 13.88 -0.49 17.35
N ALA A 182 13.90 -1.81 17.48
CA ALA A 182 14.54 -2.67 16.50
C ALA A 182 13.72 -2.81 15.22
N ALA A 183 14.38 -2.77 14.07
CA ALA A 183 13.74 -2.90 12.77
C ALA A 183 14.61 -3.64 11.73
N TRP A 184 13.95 -4.29 10.78
CA TRP A 184 14.58 -4.94 9.63
C TRP A 184 14.45 -4.09 8.38
N VAL A 185 15.56 -3.86 7.68
CA VAL A 185 15.61 -3.12 6.43
C VAL A 185 15.03 -3.97 5.30
N LEU A 186 13.95 -3.50 4.68
CA LEU A 186 13.25 -4.17 3.58
C LEU A 186 13.74 -3.74 2.20
N GLU A 187 14.05 -2.45 2.04
CA GLU A 187 14.40 -1.82 0.76
C GLU A 187 15.27 -0.60 1.03
N THR A 188 16.18 -0.30 0.11
CA THR A 188 17.15 0.79 0.20
C THR A 188 17.28 1.45 -1.16
N GLN A 189 17.17 2.76 -1.22
CA GLN A 189 17.31 3.56 -2.45
C GLN A 189 18.22 4.76 -2.17
N GLN A 190 19.13 5.08 -3.08
CA GLN A 190 19.95 6.28 -2.95
C GLN A 190 19.07 7.53 -2.98
N ALA A 191 19.34 8.45 -2.07
CA ALA A 191 18.61 9.70 -1.94
C ALA A 191 19.56 10.84 -1.55
N VAL A 192 19.09 12.08 -1.66
CA VAL A 192 19.82 13.25 -1.15
C VAL A 192 19.18 13.65 0.17
N VAL A 193 19.98 13.71 1.23
CA VAL A 193 19.57 14.12 2.57
C VAL A 193 20.36 15.37 2.92
N GLU A 194 19.67 16.51 3.06
CA GLU A 194 20.28 17.79 3.46
C GLU A 194 21.46 18.22 2.57
N GLY A 195 21.37 17.98 1.26
CA GLY A 195 22.40 18.32 0.28
C GLY A 195 23.58 17.34 0.22
N SER A 196 23.56 16.27 1.01
CA SER A 196 24.55 15.19 0.99
C SER A 196 23.94 13.88 0.50
N LEU A 197 24.78 12.97 -0.01
CA LEU A 197 24.37 11.60 -0.32
C LEU A 197 23.87 10.92 0.96
N GLY A 198 22.67 10.37 0.89
CA GLY A 198 22.07 9.55 1.94
C GLY A 198 21.27 8.41 1.33
N THR A 199 20.52 7.72 2.18
CA THR A 199 19.73 6.57 1.77
C THR A 199 18.31 6.71 2.25
N GLU A 200 17.38 6.50 1.34
CA GLU A 200 15.99 6.22 1.67
C GLU A 200 15.88 4.74 2.02
N ILE A 201 15.50 4.45 3.26
CA ILE A 201 15.39 3.10 3.79
C ILE A 201 13.95 2.81 4.18
N ARG A 202 13.46 1.64 3.78
CA ARG A 202 12.17 1.13 4.25
C ARG A 202 12.43 0.06 5.28
N VAL A 203 11.86 0.22 6.46
CA VAL A 203 12.06 -0.70 7.59
C VAL A 203 10.75 -1.32 8.06
N ARG A 204 10.82 -2.51 8.63
CA ARG A 204 9.74 -3.18 9.38
C ARG A 204 10.17 -3.31 10.83
N PHE A 205 9.37 -2.82 11.76
CA PHE A 205 9.66 -2.98 13.19
C PHE A 205 9.51 -4.45 13.60
N GLU A 206 10.37 -4.91 14.51
CA GLU A 206 10.24 -6.25 15.10
C GLU A 206 8.95 -6.38 15.91
N GLU A 207 8.65 -5.34 16.69
CA GLU A 207 7.43 -5.21 17.47
C GLU A 207 6.64 -3.98 17.03
N PRO A 208 5.29 -4.03 17.03
CA PRO A 208 4.48 -2.88 16.69
C PRO A 208 4.71 -1.70 17.64
N ILE A 209 4.89 -0.51 17.08
CA ILE A 209 5.09 0.73 17.86
C ILE A 209 3.81 1.51 18.07
N PHE A 210 3.79 2.40 19.05
CA PHE A 210 2.74 3.40 19.13
C PHE A 210 2.99 4.51 18.11
N VAL A 211 1.94 4.89 17.38
CA VAL A 211 2.01 5.99 16.43
C VAL A 211 0.90 6.96 16.80
N THR A 212 1.26 8.07 17.42
CA THR A 212 0.32 9.16 17.68
C THR A 212 0.13 9.95 16.38
N PRO A 213 -1.10 10.30 15.99
CA PRO A 213 -1.30 11.30 14.96
C PRO A 213 -0.65 12.60 15.42
N LEU A 214 0.41 13.06 14.75
CA LEU A 214 0.89 14.43 14.97
C LEU A 214 -0.31 15.34 14.74
N LYS A 215 -0.68 16.12 15.76
CA LYS A 215 -1.67 17.20 15.59
C LYS A 215 -1.21 18.01 14.39
N LYS A 216 -2.04 18.09 13.34
CA LYS A 216 -1.89 19.13 12.32
C LYS A 216 -1.78 20.43 13.11
N HIS A 217 -0.60 21.05 13.12
CA HIS A 217 -0.54 22.46 13.46
C HIS A 217 -1.41 23.15 12.42
N SER A 218 -2.62 23.51 12.82
CA SER A 218 -3.44 24.47 12.10
C SER A 218 -2.56 25.70 11.92
N THR A 219 -2.12 25.94 10.71
CA THR A 219 -1.67 27.26 10.29
C THR A 219 -2.86 28.19 10.49
N SER A 220 -2.89 28.87 11.63
CA SER A 220 -3.63 30.11 11.76
C SER A 220 -2.94 31.12 10.86
N ALA A 221 -3.57 31.43 9.73
CA ALA A 221 -3.41 32.71 9.07
C ALA A 221 -4.53 33.63 9.57
#